data_AF-A0A8H6WY17-F1
#
_entry.id   AF-A0A8H6WY17-F1
#
_cell.length_a   1.000
_cell.length_b   1.000
_cell.length_c   1.000
_cell.angle_alpha   90.00
_cell.angle_beta   90.00
_cell.angle_gamma   90.00
#
_symmetry.space_group_name_H-M   'P 1'
#
loop_
_entity.id
_entity.type
_entity.pdbx_description
1 polymer ?
#
loop_
_entity_poly.entity_id
_entity_poly.type
_entity_poly.pdbx_seq_one_letter_code
_entity_poly.pdbx_strand_id
1 'polypeptide(L)'
;MTTLPAELEREIFEICALSQLTIIPKLILVAKRVKEWVEPLLYRTILLGVDLSSAPSLPYDIVPVVITHKPPAFFHAAVRHLFASMSHRAWEVKMILRLCTGVENLWVHDADQTLFSFIEPLPLKRLYTASKFKFMPSALHTFSRLTHLHLVVNLDESMDSVQAFVVALPGLTHLSLWFYLFENEGVVFAMIPRILESSPSMLVLIIFNATWAQEVPPQLRRDVRFVLMPWRDFVADWHAGVQRDRDYWTDAETFIAKRRTREIDHHLWTAPTDVGRSELTVSSHDESHLLAVYLAAPALARRPPISRRMSRILLFPPLLASAIEPSASTATDSNGQSPGACFEASRGHYYMRITFLF
;
A
#
# COMPACT_ATOMS: atom_id res chain seq x y z
N MET A 1 -42.49 18.03 -22.76
CA MET A 1 -41.59 17.23 -21.91
C MET A 1 -40.52 18.16 -21.38
N THR A 2 -40.46 18.37 -20.07
CA THR A 2 -39.43 19.22 -19.47
C THR A 2 -38.11 18.46 -19.43
N THR A 3 -37.12 18.91 -20.18
CA THR A 3 -35.76 18.35 -20.17
C THR A 3 -35.00 18.84 -18.94
N LEU A 4 -34.34 17.93 -18.23
CA LEU A 4 -33.49 18.28 -17.10
C LEU A 4 -32.25 19.06 -17.58
N PRO A 5 -31.82 20.13 -16.89
CA PRO A 5 -30.54 20.79 -17.14
C PRO A 5 -29.36 19.81 -17.06
N ALA A 6 -28.34 20.01 -17.89
CA ALA A 6 -27.20 19.08 -18.00
C ALA A 6 -26.37 19.00 -16.72
N GLU A 7 -26.30 20.09 -15.95
CA GLU A 7 -25.58 20.18 -14.68
C GLU A 7 -26.25 19.31 -13.62
N LEU A 8 -27.59 19.35 -13.55
CA LEU A 8 -28.37 18.51 -12.64
C LEU A 8 -28.33 17.04 -13.06
N GLU A 9 -28.38 16.77 -14.37
CA GLU A 9 -28.22 15.40 -14.88
C GLU A 9 -26.84 14.84 -14.47
N ARG A 10 -25.77 15.61 -14.67
CA ARG A 10 -24.42 15.25 -14.25
C ARG A 10 -24.33 14.97 -12.76
N GLU A 11 -24.84 15.87 -11.92
CA GLU A 11 -24.83 15.72 -10.47
C GLU A 11 -25.55 14.44 -10.02
N ILE A 12 -26.72 14.14 -10.61
CA ILE A 12 -27.45 12.90 -10.33
C ILE A 12 -26.60 11.67 -10.67
N PHE A 13 -25.97 11.64 -11.85
CA PHE A 13 -25.14 10.51 -12.27
C PHE A 13 -23.88 10.35 -11.41
N GLU A 14 -23.22 11.45 -11.04
CA GLU A 14 -22.06 11.42 -10.16
C GLU A 14 -22.43 10.96 -8.74
N ILE A 15 -23.54 11.45 -8.17
CA ILE A 15 -24.05 10.99 -6.86
C ILE A 15 -24.41 9.51 -6.90
N CYS A 16 -25.12 9.06 -7.94
CA CYS A 16 -25.44 7.64 -8.13
C CYS A 16 -24.17 6.78 -8.19
N ALA A 17 -23.19 7.21 -8.98
CA ALA A 17 -21.91 6.53 -9.13
C ALA A 17 -21.12 6.46 -7.81
N LEU A 18 -21.05 7.56 -7.06
CA LEU A 18 -20.32 7.63 -5.78
C LEU A 18 -21.02 6.86 -4.67
N SER A 19 -22.36 6.81 -4.68
CA SER A 19 -23.14 6.05 -3.70
C SER A 19 -23.01 4.54 -3.90
N GLN A 20 -22.81 4.11 -5.15
CA GLN A 20 -22.67 2.71 -5.50
C GLN A 20 -21.72 2.56 -6.69
N LEU A 21 -20.43 2.38 -6.42
CA LEU A 21 -19.43 2.24 -7.49
C LEU A 21 -19.78 1.07 -8.46
N THR A 22 -20.53 0.05 -7.99
CA THR A 22 -20.89 -1.16 -8.74
C THR A 22 -21.75 -0.89 -9.96
N ILE A 23 -22.45 0.25 -9.97
CA ILE A 23 -23.32 0.63 -11.08
C ILE A 23 -22.61 1.47 -12.13
N ILE A 24 -21.39 1.98 -11.89
CA ILE A 24 -20.64 2.79 -12.85
C ILE A 24 -20.59 2.17 -14.26
N PRO A 25 -20.29 0.87 -14.46
CA PRO A 25 -20.31 0.23 -15.78
C PRO A 25 -21.64 0.34 -16.50
N LYS A 26 -22.76 0.37 -15.76
CA LYS A 26 -24.10 0.52 -16.33
C LYS A 26 -24.36 1.98 -16.68
N LEU A 27 -23.96 2.91 -15.80
CA LEU A 27 -24.16 4.34 -16.01
C LEU A 27 -23.41 4.85 -17.25
N ILE A 28 -22.17 4.40 -17.47
CA ILE A 28 -21.38 4.82 -18.64
C ILE A 28 -21.97 4.35 -19.98
N LEU A 29 -22.93 3.42 -19.99
CA LEU A 29 -23.62 2.94 -21.19
C LEU A 29 -24.89 3.75 -21.52
N VAL A 30 -25.34 4.64 -20.62
CA VAL A 30 -26.59 5.39 -20.79
C VAL A 30 -26.49 6.40 -21.93
N ALA A 31 -25.43 7.21 -21.95
CA ALA A 31 -25.18 8.21 -23.00
C ALA A 31 -23.70 8.61 -23.03
N LYS A 32 -23.23 9.15 -24.16
CA LYS A 32 -21.85 9.62 -24.32
C LYS A 32 -21.43 10.64 -23.25
N ARG A 33 -22.29 11.64 -22.98
CA ARG A 33 -22.01 12.65 -21.94
C ARG A 33 -21.92 12.04 -20.54
N VAL A 34 -22.79 11.07 -20.23
CA VAL A 34 -22.77 10.36 -18.94
C VAL A 34 -21.48 9.56 -18.80
N LYS A 35 -21.00 8.91 -19.87
CA LYS A 35 -19.68 8.29 -19.89
C LYS A 35 -18.58 9.30 -19.56
N GLU A 36 -18.58 10.47 -20.19
CA GLU A 36 -17.55 11.51 -19.93
C GLU A 36 -17.55 12.00 -18.48
N TRP A 37 -18.71 12.08 -17.83
CA TRP A 37 -18.84 12.49 -16.43
C TRP A 37 -18.45 11.39 -15.44
N VAL A 38 -18.90 10.16 -15.69
CA VAL A 38 -18.82 9.06 -14.72
C VAL A 38 -17.56 8.20 -14.91
N GLU A 39 -17.02 8.09 -16.13
CA GLU A 39 -15.82 7.28 -16.39
C GLU A 39 -14.63 7.68 -15.51
N PRO A 40 -14.30 8.96 -15.25
CA PRO A 40 -13.22 9.31 -14.32
C PRO A 40 -13.41 8.74 -12.91
N LEU A 41 -14.65 8.59 -12.44
CA LEU A 41 -14.94 8.03 -11.11
C LEU A 41 -14.58 6.55 -11.02
N LEU A 42 -14.61 5.83 -12.15
CA LEU A 42 -14.15 4.45 -12.22
C LEU A 42 -12.66 4.32 -11.88
N TYR A 43 -11.86 5.27 -12.36
CA TYR A 43 -10.40 5.25 -12.19
C TYR A 43 -9.94 5.98 -10.93
N ARG A 44 -10.88 6.46 -10.09
CA ARG A 44 -10.55 7.27 -8.91
C ARG A 44 -9.63 6.56 -7.92
N THR A 45 -9.79 5.24 -7.83
CA THR A 45 -8.99 4.38 -6.96
C THR A 45 -8.36 3.25 -7.77
N ILE A 46 -7.03 3.12 -7.68
CA ILE A 46 -6.28 2.03 -8.30
C ILE A 46 -5.66 1.18 -7.20
N LEU A 47 -5.93 -0.13 -7.24
CA LEU A 47 -5.36 -1.11 -6.34
C LEU A 47 -4.42 -2.03 -7.12
N LEU A 48 -3.15 -2.15 -6.71
CA LEU A 48 -2.15 -3.02 -7.34
C LEU A 48 -1.87 -4.22 -6.41
N GLY A 49 -2.30 -5.39 -6.90
CA GLY A 49 -2.26 -6.73 -6.27
C GLY A 49 -2.51 -6.75 -4.78
N VAL A 50 -3.69 -6.23 -4.50
CA VAL A 50 -4.49 -6.71 -3.39
C VAL A 50 -5.43 -7.77 -3.94
N ASP A 51 -5.45 -8.94 -3.31
CA ASP A 51 -6.52 -9.91 -3.54
C ASP A 51 -7.69 -9.59 -2.61
N LEU A 52 -8.49 -8.59 -2.99
CA LEU A 52 -9.76 -8.35 -2.33
C LEU A 52 -10.75 -9.37 -2.89
N SER A 53 -10.93 -10.48 -2.17
CA SER A 53 -11.89 -11.54 -2.51
C SER A 53 -13.30 -11.02 -2.78
N SER A 54 -13.65 -9.85 -2.23
CA SER A 54 -14.94 -9.18 -2.37
C SER A 54 -15.02 -8.11 -3.46
N ALA A 55 -13.90 -7.69 -4.07
CA ALA A 55 -13.91 -6.60 -5.03
C ALA A 55 -13.71 -7.11 -6.47
N PRO A 56 -14.54 -6.66 -7.43
CA PRO A 56 -14.40 -7.02 -8.83
C PRO A 56 -13.06 -6.50 -9.37
N SER A 57 -12.13 -7.42 -9.55
CA SER A 57 -10.84 -7.11 -10.15
C SER A 57 -10.91 -7.11 -11.67
N LEU A 58 -10.22 -6.16 -12.29
CA LEU A 58 -9.82 -6.34 -13.67
C LEU A 58 -8.59 -7.27 -13.79
N PRO A 59 -8.51 -8.05 -14.88
CA PRO A 59 -7.36 -8.89 -15.18
C PRO A 59 -6.07 -8.08 -15.32
N TYR A 60 -4.92 -8.68 -14.99
CA TYR A 60 -3.58 -8.09 -15.11
C TYR A 60 -3.35 -7.35 -16.43
N ASP A 61 -3.73 -7.97 -17.55
CA ASP A 61 -3.41 -7.48 -18.89
C ASP A 61 -4.12 -6.16 -19.23
N ILE A 62 -5.07 -5.74 -18.39
CA ILE A 62 -5.84 -4.53 -18.65
C ILE A 62 -5.05 -3.25 -18.39
N VAL A 63 -4.03 -3.24 -17.52
CA VAL A 63 -3.33 -1.97 -17.19
C VAL A 63 -2.60 -1.45 -18.40
N PRO A 64 -1.75 -2.25 -19.08
CA PRO A 64 -1.12 -1.80 -20.30
C PRO A 64 -2.16 -1.35 -21.33
N VAL A 65 -3.30 -2.03 -21.43
CA VAL A 65 -4.39 -1.63 -22.33
C VAL A 65 -5.00 -0.29 -21.92
N VAL A 66 -5.37 -0.09 -20.66
CA VAL A 66 -5.95 1.15 -20.15
C VAL A 66 -4.97 2.32 -20.31
N ILE A 67 -3.70 2.09 -19.97
CA ILE A 67 -2.62 3.07 -20.09
C ILE A 67 -2.39 3.47 -21.55
N THR A 68 -2.46 2.53 -22.50
CA THR A 68 -2.25 2.82 -23.92
C THR A 68 -3.43 3.54 -24.57
N HIS A 69 -4.64 3.42 -24.03
CA HIS A 69 -5.86 3.99 -24.63
C HIS A 69 -6.33 5.30 -23.98
N LYS A 70 -5.70 5.74 -22.89
CA LYS A 70 -6.06 6.99 -22.19
C LYS A 70 -4.86 7.94 -22.14
N PRO A 71 -5.05 9.25 -22.37
CA PRO A 71 -3.95 10.21 -22.28
C PRO A 71 -3.50 10.39 -20.82
N PRO A 72 -2.22 10.71 -20.56
CA PRO A 72 -1.73 10.95 -19.18
C PRO A 72 -2.54 11.99 -18.39
N ALA A 73 -3.04 13.04 -19.07
CA ALA A 73 -3.90 14.05 -18.47
C ALA A 73 -5.20 13.48 -17.87
N PHE A 74 -5.72 12.38 -18.44
CA PHE A 74 -6.87 11.68 -17.90
C PHE A 74 -6.55 11.07 -16.53
N PHE A 75 -5.42 10.36 -16.39
CA PHE A 75 -5.03 9.75 -15.12
C PHE A 75 -4.70 10.79 -14.05
N HIS A 76 -4.07 11.90 -14.44
CA HIS A 76 -3.85 13.03 -13.53
C HIS A 76 -5.16 13.59 -12.95
N ALA A 77 -6.21 13.70 -13.77
CA ALA A 77 -7.50 14.22 -13.35
C ALA A 77 -8.36 13.18 -12.61
N ALA A 78 -8.29 11.91 -13.02
CA ALA A 78 -9.16 10.86 -12.51
C ALA A 78 -8.63 10.21 -11.23
N VAL A 79 -7.35 9.85 -11.18
CA VAL A 79 -6.78 9.02 -10.10
C VAL A 79 -6.46 9.88 -8.88
N ARG A 80 -7.05 9.54 -7.73
CA ARG A 80 -6.83 10.23 -6.45
C ARG A 80 -6.26 9.31 -5.37
N HIS A 81 -6.55 8.03 -5.45
CA HIS A 81 -6.12 7.03 -4.47
C HIS A 81 -5.35 5.92 -5.20
N LEU A 82 -4.15 5.62 -4.72
CA LEU A 82 -3.33 4.54 -5.24
C LEU A 82 -2.87 3.65 -4.10
N PHE A 83 -3.10 2.36 -4.23
CA PHE A 83 -2.59 1.33 -3.34
C PHE A 83 -1.65 0.42 -4.10
N ALA A 84 -0.42 0.25 -3.61
CA ALA A 84 0.59 -0.63 -4.18
C ALA A 84 1.15 -1.60 -3.13
N SER A 85 0.79 -2.88 -3.26
CA SER A 85 1.27 -3.96 -2.38
C SER A 85 2.71 -4.42 -2.70
N MET A 86 3.35 -5.13 -1.76
CA MET A 86 4.72 -5.66 -1.86
C MET A 86 4.98 -6.64 -3.00
N SER A 87 3.93 -7.32 -3.49
CA SER A 87 4.07 -8.36 -4.51
C SER A 87 4.37 -7.83 -5.91
N HIS A 88 4.39 -6.50 -6.11
CA HIS A 88 4.49 -5.91 -7.44
C HIS A 88 5.91 -5.65 -7.89
N ARG A 89 6.08 -5.73 -9.20
CA ARG A 89 7.35 -5.37 -9.81
C ARG A 89 7.48 -3.86 -9.69
N ALA A 90 8.51 -3.39 -9.00
CA ALA A 90 8.74 -1.96 -8.73
C ALA A 90 8.61 -1.08 -9.99
N TRP A 91 8.91 -1.59 -11.19
CA TRP A 91 8.76 -0.87 -12.44
C TRP A 91 7.29 -0.53 -12.80
N GLU A 92 6.32 -1.37 -12.43
CA GLU A 92 4.89 -1.14 -12.69
C GLU A 92 4.37 0.00 -11.83
N VAL A 93 4.72 -0.02 -10.54
CA VAL A 93 4.38 1.06 -9.61
C VAL A 93 4.99 2.37 -10.11
N LYS A 94 6.26 2.37 -10.53
CA LYS A 94 6.92 3.53 -11.14
C LYS A 94 6.19 4.02 -12.40
N MET A 95 5.79 3.11 -13.29
CA MET A 95 5.05 3.45 -14.50
C MET A 95 3.69 4.11 -14.17
N ILE A 96 2.95 3.56 -13.21
CA ILE A 96 1.65 4.08 -12.81
C ILE A 96 1.79 5.44 -12.12
N LEU A 97 2.77 5.60 -11.22
CA LEU A 97 3.05 6.89 -10.57
C LEU A 97 3.45 7.99 -11.57
N ARG A 98 4.16 7.65 -12.65
CA ARG A 98 4.47 8.60 -13.74
C ARG A 98 3.21 9.14 -14.45
N LEU A 99 2.14 8.34 -14.52
CA LEU A 99 0.90 8.72 -15.18
C LEU A 99 -0.08 9.39 -14.20
N CYS A 100 -0.12 8.90 -12.96
CA CYS A 100 -1.08 9.30 -11.94
C CYS A 100 -0.53 10.42 -11.06
N THR A 101 -0.13 11.54 -11.67
CA THR A 101 0.51 12.66 -10.95
C THR A 101 -0.44 13.44 -10.05
N GLY A 102 -1.74 13.17 -10.11
CA GLY A 102 -2.78 13.78 -9.27
C GLY A 102 -3.15 12.95 -8.04
N VAL A 103 -2.38 11.92 -7.69
CA VAL A 103 -2.62 11.08 -6.51
C VAL A 103 -2.46 11.92 -5.24
N GLU A 104 -3.46 11.85 -4.36
CA GLU A 104 -3.48 12.53 -3.06
C GLU A 104 -3.32 11.55 -1.89
N ASN A 105 -3.71 10.29 -2.09
CA ASN A 105 -3.67 9.24 -1.08
C ASN A 105 -2.88 8.05 -1.63
N LEU A 106 -1.67 7.86 -1.10
CA LEU A 106 -0.76 6.82 -1.56
C LEU A 106 -0.51 5.80 -0.44
N TRP A 107 -0.80 4.53 -0.73
CA TRP A 107 -0.26 3.41 0.02
C TRP A 107 0.82 2.73 -0.82
N VAL A 108 2.03 2.63 -0.26
CA VAL A 108 3.14 1.96 -0.91
C VAL A 108 3.99 1.24 0.11
N HIS A 109 4.09 -0.07 -0.03
CA HIS A 109 4.97 -0.85 0.81
C HIS A 109 6.39 -0.85 0.23
N ASP A 110 7.38 -0.57 1.07
CA ASP A 110 8.82 -0.57 0.72
C ASP A 110 9.19 0.30 -0.51
N ALA A 111 8.90 1.61 -0.43
CA ALA A 111 9.43 2.55 -1.42
C ALA A 111 10.94 2.73 -1.22
N ASP A 112 11.71 2.33 -2.23
CA ASP A 112 13.14 2.62 -2.34
C ASP A 112 13.39 4.08 -2.80
N GLN A 113 14.65 4.51 -2.78
CA GLN A 113 15.05 5.85 -3.25
C GLN A 113 14.59 6.17 -4.68
N THR A 114 14.53 5.15 -5.54
CA THR A 114 14.14 5.32 -6.95
C THR A 114 12.63 5.44 -7.12
N LEU A 115 11.84 4.89 -6.20
CA LEU A 115 10.39 5.08 -6.17
C LEU A 115 10.04 6.45 -5.59
N PHE A 116 10.80 6.91 -4.59
CA PHE A 116 10.60 8.23 -4.00
C PHE A 116 10.69 9.38 -5.00
N SER A 117 11.53 9.31 -6.03
CA SER A 117 11.58 10.35 -7.07
C SER A 117 10.28 10.47 -7.90
N PHE A 118 9.42 9.44 -7.89
CA PHE A 118 8.08 9.49 -8.48
C PHE A 118 7.00 9.90 -7.48
N ILE A 119 7.26 9.72 -6.19
CA ILE A 119 6.39 10.17 -5.10
C ILE A 119 6.58 11.67 -4.86
N GLU A 120 7.80 12.16 -5.06
CA GLU A 120 8.21 13.53 -4.78
C GLU A 120 7.36 14.64 -5.46
N PRO A 121 6.91 14.50 -6.72
CA PRO A 121 6.09 15.54 -7.35
C PRO A 121 4.59 15.46 -6.99
N LEU A 122 4.16 14.46 -6.21
CA LEU A 122 2.74 14.20 -5.99
C LEU A 122 2.15 15.16 -4.94
N PRO A 123 0.88 15.62 -5.12
CA PRO A 123 0.20 16.48 -4.16
C PRO A 123 -0.37 15.68 -2.96
N LEU A 124 0.47 14.88 -2.30
CA LEU A 124 0.02 13.95 -1.26
C LEU A 124 -0.55 14.67 -0.03
N LYS A 125 -1.72 14.20 0.38
CA LYS A 125 -2.38 14.53 1.65
C LYS A 125 -2.25 13.39 2.65
N ARG A 126 -2.25 12.13 2.16
CA ARG A 126 -2.08 10.94 2.99
C ARG A 126 -1.04 9.99 2.39
N LEU A 127 -0.10 9.53 3.22
CA LEU A 127 0.94 8.59 2.83
C LEU A 127 0.97 7.44 3.83
N TYR A 128 0.94 6.22 3.31
CA TYR A 128 1.09 4.99 4.08
C TYR A 128 2.30 4.24 3.52
N THR A 129 3.30 4.01 4.36
CA THR A 129 4.54 3.40 3.88
C THR A 129 5.31 2.63 4.95
N ALA A 130 6.06 1.63 4.47
CA ALA A 130 7.00 0.82 5.25
C ALA A 130 8.48 1.13 4.88
N SER A 131 8.71 2.31 4.29
CA SER A 131 9.98 2.70 3.72
C SER A 131 11.04 3.12 4.72
N LYS A 132 12.30 2.87 4.35
CA LYS A 132 13.47 3.33 5.08
C LYS A 132 13.61 4.86 5.03
N PHE A 133 13.42 5.52 6.16
CA PHE A 133 13.48 6.99 6.31
C PHE A 133 14.80 7.64 5.91
N LYS A 134 15.89 6.88 5.86
CA LYS A 134 17.21 7.38 5.46
C LYS A 134 17.25 8.05 4.07
N PHE A 135 16.20 7.87 3.26
CA PHE A 135 16.07 8.38 1.91
C PHE A 135 15.17 9.62 1.77
N MET A 136 14.54 10.10 2.85
CA MET A 136 13.54 11.17 2.82
C MET A 136 13.98 12.62 3.18
N PRO A 137 15.17 12.93 3.74
CA PRO A 137 15.48 14.30 4.20
C PRO A 137 15.43 15.41 3.15
N SER A 138 15.72 15.11 1.87
CA SER A 138 15.72 16.12 0.80
C SER A 138 14.31 16.51 0.33
N ALA A 139 13.30 15.68 0.60
CA ALA A 139 11.94 15.83 0.10
C ALA A 139 10.97 16.48 1.11
N LEU A 140 11.46 17.16 2.15
CA LEU A 140 10.58 17.75 3.17
C LEU A 140 9.59 18.78 2.61
N HIS A 141 10.03 19.57 1.62
CA HIS A 141 9.20 20.57 0.95
C HIS A 141 8.05 19.93 0.15
N THR A 142 8.29 18.75 -0.43
CA THR A 142 7.28 17.96 -1.13
C THR A 142 6.12 17.58 -0.22
N PHE A 143 6.43 17.14 1.00
CA PHE A 143 5.42 16.66 1.94
C PHE A 143 4.78 17.79 2.75
N SER A 144 4.91 19.05 2.30
CA SER A 144 4.29 20.22 2.94
C SER A 144 2.76 20.13 3.03
N ARG A 145 2.13 19.39 2.11
CA ARG A 145 0.68 19.12 2.07
C ARG A 145 0.26 17.87 2.83
N LEU A 146 1.23 17.10 3.33
CA LEU A 146 0.96 15.84 3.99
C LEU A 146 0.33 16.09 5.36
N THR A 147 -0.89 15.58 5.54
CA THR A 147 -1.66 15.73 6.78
C THR A 147 -1.72 14.44 7.56
N HIS A 148 -1.74 13.29 6.88
CA HIS A 148 -1.78 11.96 7.49
C HIS A 148 -0.59 11.12 7.05
N LEU A 149 0.08 10.51 8.01
CA LEU A 149 1.22 9.66 7.78
C LEU A 149 1.10 8.37 8.59
N HIS A 150 1.05 7.25 7.88
CA HIS A 150 1.17 5.92 8.47
C HIS A 150 2.56 5.36 8.17
N LEU A 151 3.30 5.06 9.23
CA LEU A 151 4.64 4.53 9.17
C LEU A 151 4.68 3.14 9.75
N VAL A 152 5.20 2.23 8.95
CA VAL A 152 5.61 0.92 9.42
C VAL A 152 7.10 0.97 9.65
N VAL A 153 7.49 1.03 10.92
CA VAL A 153 8.85 1.27 11.37
C VAL A 153 9.57 -0.06 11.57
N ASN A 154 10.72 -0.20 10.92
CA ASN A 154 11.54 -1.41 10.99
C ASN A 154 12.58 -1.34 12.12
N LEU A 155 13.05 -2.50 12.57
CA LEU A 155 14.08 -2.62 13.63
C LEU A 155 15.43 -1.98 13.27
N ASP A 156 15.75 -1.84 11.98
CA ASP A 156 17.03 -1.28 11.51
C ASP A 156 17.03 0.26 11.45
N GLU A 157 15.89 0.90 11.73
CA GLU A 157 15.75 2.34 11.68
C GLU A 157 16.01 2.97 13.04
N SER A 158 16.83 4.02 13.06
CA SER A 158 17.00 4.83 14.26
C SER A 158 15.73 5.62 14.55
N MET A 159 15.20 5.48 15.76
CA MET A 159 14.06 6.27 16.22
C MET A 159 14.33 7.78 16.15
N ASP A 160 15.59 8.21 16.31
CA ASP A 160 15.94 9.63 16.16
C ASP A 160 15.73 10.11 14.71
N SER A 161 15.95 9.25 13.72
CA SER A 161 15.69 9.57 12.31
C SER A 161 14.19 9.64 12.02
N VAL A 162 13.40 8.71 12.58
CA VAL A 162 11.93 8.75 12.47
C VAL A 162 11.39 10.03 13.12
N GLN A 163 11.83 10.35 14.33
CA GLN A 163 11.47 11.56 15.04
C GLN A 163 11.83 12.81 14.23
N ALA A 164 13.07 12.92 13.76
CA ALA A 164 13.54 14.08 12.99
C ALA A 164 12.72 14.26 11.70
N PHE A 165 12.40 13.17 11.01
CA PHE A 165 11.58 13.21 9.81
C PHE A 165 10.15 13.71 10.12
N VAL A 166 9.49 13.12 11.12
CA VAL A 166 8.12 13.48 11.50
C VAL A 166 8.03 14.95 11.93
N VAL A 167 8.97 15.42 12.75
CA VAL A 167 8.99 16.80 13.25
C VAL A 167 9.22 17.81 12.12
N ALA A 168 9.88 17.40 11.04
CA ALA A 168 10.14 18.26 9.90
C ALA A 168 8.95 18.41 8.92
N LEU A 169 7.80 17.76 9.19
CA LEU A 169 6.60 17.83 8.36
C LEU A 169 5.61 18.89 8.90
N PRO A 170 5.57 20.10 8.34
CA PRO A 170 4.84 21.23 8.93
C PRO A 170 3.30 21.08 8.87
N GLY A 171 2.80 20.34 7.88
CA GLY A 171 1.35 20.11 7.69
C GLY A 171 0.82 18.89 8.44
N LEU A 172 1.68 18.13 9.12
CA LEU A 172 1.29 16.85 9.70
C LEU A 172 0.40 17.07 10.92
N THR A 173 -0.78 16.42 10.88
CA THR A 173 -1.79 16.46 11.94
C THR A 173 -2.12 15.07 12.47
N HIS A 174 -1.90 14.04 11.65
CA HIS A 174 -2.23 12.65 11.96
C HIS A 174 -1.02 11.77 11.72
N LEU A 175 -0.54 11.13 12.78
CA LEU A 175 0.56 10.18 12.72
C LEU A 175 0.12 8.83 13.26
N SER A 176 0.50 7.76 12.60
CA SER A 176 0.35 6.42 13.14
C SER A 176 1.62 5.63 12.91
N LEU A 177 2.05 4.95 13.96
CA LEU A 177 3.25 4.14 13.94
C LEU A 177 2.86 2.69 14.20
N TRP A 178 3.37 1.81 13.35
CA TRP A 178 3.32 0.38 13.54
C TRP A 178 4.74 -0.17 13.60
N PHE A 179 5.04 -0.94 14.64
CA PHE A 179 6.37 -1.50 14.87
C PHE A 179 6.34 -3.01 14.70
N TYR A 180 7.04 -3.52 13.69
CA TYR A 180 7.22 -4.96 13.53
C TYR A 180 8.23 -5.47 14.54
N LEU A 181 7.83 -6.49 15.32
CA LEU A 181 8.75 -7.31 16.14
C LEU A 181 9.63 -6.49 17.10
N PHE A 182 9.17 -5.32 17.53
CA PHE A 182 9.94 -4.43 18.39
C PHE A 182 9.81 -4.86 19.85
N GLU A 183 10.89 -5.40 20.40
CA GLU A 183 10.93 -5.89 21.78
C GLU A 183 11.09 -4.77 22.81
N ASN A 184 11.50 -3.56 22.39
CA ASN A 184 11.83 -2.45 23.29
C ASN A 184 10.83 -1.29 23.21
N GLU A 185 9.63 -1.50 23.74
CA GLU A 185 8.57 -0.49 23.83
C GLU A 185 9.01 0.80 24.55
N GLY A 186 9.97 0.71 25.49
CA GLY A 186 10.52 1.85 26.22
C GLY A 186 11.15 2.90 25.30
N VAL A 187 11.85 2.48 24.25
CA VAL A 187 12.46 3.40 23.27
C VAL A 187 11.36 4.13 22.47
N VAL A 188 10.32 3.41 22.06
CA VAL A 188 9.18 3.99 21.35
C VAL A 188 8.47 5.03 22.24
N PHE A 189 8.16 4.67 23.49
CA PHE A 189 7.51 5.58 24.42
C PHE A 189 8.37 6.77 24.83
N ALA A 190 9.70 6.67 24.77
CA ALA A 190 10.59 7.81 24.99
C ALA A 190 10.58 8.81 23.82
N MET A 191 10.33 8.34 22.60
CA MET A 191 10.26 9.18 21.39
C MET A 191 8.93 9.96 21.30
N ILE A 192 7.81 9.36 21.67
CA ILE A 192 6.47 9.93 21.46
C ILE A 192 6.29 11.33 22.11
N PRO A 193 6.67 11.56 23.39
CA PRO A 193 6.57 12.90 23.98
C PRO A 193 7.33 13.95 23.17
N ARG A 194 8.52 13.62 22.65
CA ARG A 194 9.33 14.54 21.85
C ARG A 194 8.65 14.92 20.54
N ILE A 195 8.02 13.96 19.86
CA ILE A 195 7.20 14.22 18.67
C ILE A 195 6.02 15.14 19.04
N LEU A 196 5.28 14.80 20.09
CA LEU A 196 4.09 15.52 20.51
C LEU A 196 4.38 16.96 20.99
N GLU A 197 5.54 17.20 21.59
CA GLU A 197 6.04 18.51 22.01
C GLU A 197 6.53 19.34 20.81
N SER A 198 7.22 18.70 19.87
CA SER A 198 7.78 19.38 18.70
C SER A 198 6.75 19.65 17.59
N SER A 199 5.61 18.94 17.62
CA SER A 199 4.54 19.05 16.62
C SER A 199 3.23 19.51 17.28
N PRO A 200 3.07 20.80 17.60
CA PRO A 200 1.86 21.32 18.24
C PRO A 200 0.61 21.22 17.36
N SER A 201 0.77 21.12 16.04
CA SER A 201 -0.32 20.87 15.09
C SER A 201 -0.84 19.43 15.12
N MET A 202 -0.13 18.50 15.77
CA MET A 202 -0.54 17.11 15.84
C MET A 202 -1.88 17.00 16.57
N LEU A 203 -2.88 16.41 15.90
CA LEU A 203 -4.20 16.17 16.44
C LEU A 203 -4.33 14.72 16.95
N VAL A 204 -3.71 13.78 16.22
CA VAL A 204 -3.83 12.34 16.49
C VAL A 204 -2.46 11.67 16.34
N LEU A 205 -2.08 10.90 17.36
CA LEU A 205 -0.93 9.98 17.30
C LEU A 205 -1.38 8.58 17.71
N ILE A 206 -1.33 7.64 16.77
CA ILE A 206 -1.75 6.26 16.96
C ILE A 206 -0.54 5.34 17.06
N ILE A 207 -0.53 4.44 18.03
CA ILE A 207 0.40 3.30 18.08
C ILE A 207 -0.41 2.02 17.89
N PHE A 208 -0.06 1.23 16.88
CA PHE A 208 -0.69 -0.06 16.61
C PHE A 208 -0.02 -1.18 17.40
N ASN A 209 -0.33 -1.28 18.69
CA ASN A 209 0.04 -2.42 19.52
C ASN A 209 -0.76 -2.46 20.84
N ALA A 210 -1.92 -3.11 20.87
CA ALA A 210 -2.74 -3.19 22.08
C ALA A 210 -2.06 -3.94 23.25
N THR A 211 -1.04 -4.77 22.99
CA THR A 211 -0.35 -5.52 24.05
C THR A 211 0.43 -4.61 24.99
N TRP A 212 0.81 -3.42 24.53
CA TRP A 212 1.54 -2.41 25.30
C TRP A 212 0.67 -1.55 26.22
N ALA A 213 -0.63 -1.87 26.37
CA ALA A 213 -1.57 -1.03 27.12
C ALA A 213 -1.13 -0.74 28.57
N GLN A 214 -0.51 -1.73 29.23
CA GLN A 214 -0.03 -1.61 30.60
C GLN A 214 1.26 -0.80 30.71
N GLU A 215 2.05 -0.80 29.64
CA GLU A 215 3.39 -0.20 29.58
C GLU A 215 3.36 1.28 29.19
N VAL A 216 2.21 1.79 28.72
CA VAL A 216 2.05 3.20 28.37
C VAL A 216 2.39 4.08 29.58
N PRO A 217 3.40 4.97 29.49
CA PRO A 217 3.76 5.85 30.59
C PRO A 217 2.64 6.81 31.02
N PRO A 218 2.53 7.17 32.30
CA PRO A 218 1.46 8.04 32.81
C PRO A 218 1.32 9.38 32.06
N GLN A 219 2.43 9.97 31.61
CA GLN A 219 2.41 11.21 30.84
C GLN A 219 1.68 11.06 29.50
N LEU A 220 1.86 9.94 28.80
CA LEU A 220 1.18 9.68 27.52
C LEU A 220 -0.30 9.35 27.73
N ARG A 221 -0.64 8.66 28.83
CA ARG A 221 -2.05 8.42 29.18
C ARG A 221 -2.84 9.72 29.36
N ARG A 222 -2.18 10.80 29.77
CA ARG A 222 -2.80 12.12 29.96
C ARG A 222 -2.87 12.95 28.67
N ASP A 223 -1.99 12.68 27.70
CA ASP A 223 -2.08 13.39 26.41
C ASP A 223 -3.30 12.89 25.64
N VAL A 224 -4.21 13.81 25.35
CA VAL A 224 -5.48 13.48 24.68
C VAL A 224 -5.28 13.07 23.22
N ARG A 225 -4.16 13.47 22.61
CA ARG A 225 -3.84 13.18 21.20
C ARG A 225 -3.33 11.76 21.00
N PHE A 226 -2.83 11.14 22.07
CA PHE A 226 -2.26 9.80 22.04
C PHE A 226 -3.38 8.74 22.08
N VAL A 227 -3.29 7.77 21.16
CA VAL A 227 -4.21 6.64 21.06
C VAL A 227 -3.42 5.36 20.89
N LEU A 228 -3.68 4.37 21.74
CA LEU A 228 -3.18 3.01 21.53
C LEU A 228 -4.28 2.19 20.87
N MET A 229 -4.02 1.62 19.69
CA MET A 229 -5.01 0.86 18.92
C MET A 229 -4.55 -0.59 18.72
N PRO A 230 -5.45 -1.59 18.81
CA PRO A 230 -5.14 -2.95 18.40
C PRO A 230 -4.83 -3.02 16.90
N TRP A 231 -4.16 -4.10 16.50
CA TRP A 231 -3.92 -4.38 15.10
C TRP A 231 -5.25 -4.41 14.31
N ARG A 232 -5.18 -3.96 13.06
CA ARG A 232 -6.29 -3.98 12.10
C ARG A 232 -5.77 -4.50 10.77
N ASP A 233 -6.68 -5.05 9.98
CA ASP A 233 -6.46 -5.20 8.55
C ASP A 233 -6.41 -3.81 7.91
N PHE A 234 -5.19 -3.28 7.76
CA PHE A 234 -4.96 -1.94 7.22
C PHE A 234 -5.42 -1.80 5.77
N VAL A 235 -5.45 -2.89 5.01
CA VAL A 235 -5.88 -2.85 3.61
C VAL A 235 -7.39 -2.67 3.55
N ALA A 236 -8.13 -3.46 4.33
CA ALA A 236 -9.57 -3.31 4.46
C ALA A 236 -9.95 -1.95 5.05
N ASP A 237 -9.19 -1.46 6.04
CA ASP A 237 -9.43 -0.16 6.67
C ASP A 237 -9.14 1.02 5.73
N TRP A 238 -8.00 1.00 5.02
CA TRP A 238 -7.67 1.99 3.99
C TRP A 238 -8.76 2.03 2.91
N HIS A 239 -9.20 0.85 2.48
CA HIS A 239 -10.27 0.71 1.51
C HIS A 239 -11.60 1.29 2.01
N ALA A 240 -11.97 1.02 3.27
CA ALA A 240 -13.14 1.62 3.90
C ALA A 240 -13.04 3.15 3.98
N GLY A 241 -11.85 3.68 4.29
CA GLY A 241 -11.58 5.12 4.28
C GLY A 241 -11.82 5.77 2.93
N VAL A 242 -11.34 5.13 1.85
CA VAL A 242 -11.53 5.65 0.48
C VAL A 242 -12.98 5.56 0.00
N GLN A 243 -13.72 4.54 0.41
CA GLN A 243 -15.10 4.32 -0.07
C GLN A 243 -16.17 5.04 0.75
N ARG A 244 -15.99 5.12 2.08
CA ARG A 244 -17.04 5.52 3.03
C ARG A 244 -16.64 6.67 3.93
N ASP A 245 -15.48 7.29 3.67
CA ASP A 245 -14.88 8.30 4.54
C ASP A 245 -14.82 7.84 6.00
N ARG A 246 -14.59 6.54 6.22
CA ARG A 246 -14.45 5.94 7.55
C ARG A 246 -13.34 4.91 7.57
N ASP A 247 -12.29 5.26 8.30
CA ASP A 247 -11.08 4.50 8.55
C ASP A 247 -10.70 4.58 10.04
N TYR A 248 -9.58 3.98 10.42
CA TYR A 248 -9.06 4.04 11.78
C TYR A 248 -8.71 5.48 12.21
N TRP A 249 -8.43 6.40 11.28
CA TRP A 249 -8.20 7.81 11.61
C TRP A 249 -9.46 8.43 12.16
N THR A 250 -10.58 8.24 11.45
CA THR A 250 -11.90 8.73 11.85
C THR A 250 -12.33 8.14 13.20
N ASP A 251 -12.05 6.85 13.42
CA ASP A 251 -12.32 6.19 14.70
C ASP A 251 -11.44 6.77 15.84
N ALA A 252 -10.16 7.09 15.55
CA ALA A 252 -9.25 7.71 16.52
C ALA A 252 -9.66 9.15 16.85
N GLU A 253 -10.05 9.96 15.86
CA GLU A 253 -10.57 11.32 16.07
C GLU A 253 -11.82 11.30 16.94
N THR A 254 -12.75 10.38 16.67
CA THR A 254 -13.96 10.17 17.48
C THR A 254 -13.60 9.82 18.92
N PHE A 255 -12.64 8.91 19.11
CA PHE A 255 -12.16 8.53 20.44
C PHE A 255 -11.53 9.71 21.19
N ILE A 256 -10.71 10.51 20.52
CA ILE A 256 -10.10 11.72 21.07
C ILE A 256 -11.16 12.75 21.45
N ALA A 257 -12.18 12.95 20.60
CA ALA A 257 -13.30 13.84 20.90
C ALA A 257 -14.01 13.42 22.21
N LYS A 258 -14.29 12.13 22.38
CA LYS A 258 -14.88 11.56 23.61
C LYS A 258 -13.97 11.73 24.84
N ARG A 259 -12.65 11.59 24.67
CA ARG A 259 -11.69 11.86 25.76
C ARG A 259 -11.68 13.34 26.16
N ARG A 260 -11.78 14.26 25.18
CA ARG A 260 -11.88 15.71 25.46
C ARG A 260 -13.14 16.06 26.25
N THR A 261 -14.25 15.38 26.01
CA THR A 261 -15.52 15.58 26.75
C THR A 261 -15.60 14.78 28.05
N ARG A 262 -14.57 13.98 28.39
CA ARG A 262 -14.53 13.05 29.55
C ARG A 262 -15.62 11.98 29.53
N GLU A 263 -16.14 11.63 28.35
CA GLU A 263 -17.00 10.45 28.18
C GLU A 263 -16.19 9.15 28.34
N ILE A 264 -14.88 9.21 28.05
CA ILE A 264 -13.94 8.09 28.17
C ILE A 264 -12.68 8.59 28.88
N ASP A 265 -12.21 7.85 29.89
CA ASP A 265 -11.04 8.21 30.70
C ASP A 265 -9.77 7.37 30.39
N HIS A 266 -9.86 6.38 29.49
CA HIS A 266 -8.74 5.50 29.14
C HIS A 266 -8.09 5.86 27.79
N HIS A 267 -6.84 5.46 27.60
CA HIS A 267 -6.03 5.71 26.38
C HIS A 267 -6.07 4.57 25.36
N LEU A 268 -6.46 3.38 25.80
CA LEU A 268 -6.60 2.21 24.94
C LEU A 268 -7.89 2.32 24.14
N TRP A 269 -7.77 2.52 22.84
CA TRP A 269 -8.93 2.39 21.98
C TRP A 269 -9.41 0.94 22.03
N THR A 270 -10.63 0.77 22.49
CA THR A 270 -11.37 -0.47 22.31
C THR A 270 -12.27 -0.28 21.12
N ALA A 271 -12.35 -1.30 20.25
CA ALA A 271 -13.37 -1.25 19.22
C ALA A 271 -14.71 -1.01 19.87
N PRO A 272 -15.56 -0.12 19.31
CA PRO A 272 -16.97 -0.17 19.64
C PRO A 272 -17.33 -1.65 19.57
N THR A 273 -17.73 -2.21 20.70
CA THR A 273 -18.38 -3.52 20.71
C THR A 273 -19.62 -3.27 19.88
N ASP A 274 -19.52 -3.46 18.57
CA ASP A 274 -20.65 -3.43 17.67
C ASP A 274 -21.57 -4.50 18.22
N VAL A 275 -22.58 -4.07 18.98
CA VAL A 275 -23.68 -4.87 19.48
C VAL A 275 -24.42 -5.38 18.23
N GLY A 276 -23.88 -6.41 17.58
CA GLY A 276 -24.40 -6.91 16.31
C GLY A 276 -23.38 -7.46 15.30
N ARG A 277 -22.06 -7.23 15.43
CA ARG A 277 -21.08 -7.97 14.61
C ARG A 277 -20.69 -9.24 15.33
N SER A 278 -21.38 -10.33 14.98
CA SER A 278 -20.95 -11.72 15.24
C SER A 278 -19.43 -11.81 15.11
N GLU A 279 -18.80 -12.40 16.12
CA GLU A 279 -17.37 -12.68 16.22
C GLU A 279 -16.81 -13.12 14.85
N LEU A 280 -16.25 -12.18 14.11
CA LEU A 280 -15.26 -12.50 13.10
C LEU A 280 -14.03 -12.88 13.91
N THR A 281 -13.93 -14.17 14.24
CA THR A 281 -12.68 -14.78 14.64
C THR A 281 -11.66 -14.38 13.60
N VAL A 282 -10.74 -13.49 13.97
CA VAL A 282 -9.54 -13.19 13.19
C VAL A 282 -8.83 -14.52 13.05
N SER A 283 -8.94 -15.12 11.86
CA SER A 283 -8.17 -16.29 11.49
C SER A 283 -6.71 -15.92 11.62
N SER A 284 -6.00 -16.55 12.56
CA SER A 284 -4.54 -16.41 12.77
C SER A 284 -3.69 -16.78 11.54
N HIS A 285 -4.31 -17.17 10.43
CA HIS A 285 -3.61 -17.53 9.21
C HIS A 285 -3.07 -16.32 8.42
N ASP A 286 -3.60 -15.11 8.62
CA ASP A 286 -3.14 -13.94 7.83
C ASP A 286 -1.91 -13.25 8.45
N GLU A 287 -1.79 -13.24 9.78
CA GLU A 287 -0.53 -12.87 10.46
C GLU A 287 0.61 -13.81 10.03
N SER A 288 0.31 -15.09 9.81
CA SER A 288 1.28 -16.11 9.42
C SER A 288 1.88 -15.85 8.04
N HIS A 289 1.15 -15.27 7.08
CA HIS A 289 1.68 -15.00 5.74
C HIS A 289 2.63 -13.81 5.72
N LEU A 290 2.33 -12.72 6.45
CA LEU A 290 3.24 -11.59 6.58
C LEU A 290 4.46 -11.95 7.45
N LEU A 291 4.27 -12.66 8.57
CA LEU A 291 5.38 -13.16 9.39
C LEU A 291 6.24 -14.18 8.63
N ALA A 292 5.65 -15.09 7.84
CA ALA A 292 6.39 -16.10 7.09
C ALA A 292 7.22 -15.51 5.94
N VAL A 293 6.72 -14.47 5.26
CA VAL A 293 7.48 -13.74 4.23
C VAL A 293 8.71 -13.06 4.85
N TYR A 294 8.60 -12.50 6.06
CA TYR A 294 9.71 -11.83 6.74
C TYR A 294 10.66 -12.77 7.49
N LEU A 295 10.18 -13.86 8.10
CA LEU A 295 11.03 -14.86 8.75
C LEU A 295 11.81 -15.73 7.73
N ALA A 296 11.34 -15.83 6.48
CA ALA A 296 12.06 -16.51 5.41
C ALA A 296 13.26 -15.70 4.87
N ALA A 297 13.30 -14.37 5.06
CA ALA A 297 14.32 -13.51 4.47
C ALA A 297 15.73 -13.62 5.12
N PRO A 298 15.89 -13.78 6.45
CA PRO A 298 17.21 -14.02 7.06
C PRO A 298 17.63 -15.50 7.00
N ALA A 299 16.68 -16.44 6.87
CA ALA A 299 16.94 -17.88 6.92
C ALA A 299 17.68 -18.42 5.67
N LEU A 300 17.77 -17.64 4.59
CA LEU A 300 18.54 -17.98 3.38
C LEU A 300 20.01 -17.53 3.44
N ALA A 301 20.45 -16.82 4.49
CA ALA A 301 21.80 -16.26 4.56
C ALA A 301 22.84 -17.14 5.31
N ARG A 302 22.45 -18.28 5.88
CA ARG A 302 23.41 -19.20 6.54
C ARG A 302 23.02 -20.67 6.36
N ARG A 303 23.62 -21.34 5.38
CA ARG A 303 23.83 -22.80 5.42
C ARG A 303 25.32 -23.12 5.44
N PRO A 304 25.77 -24.05 6.29
CA PRO A 304 27.16 -24.52 6.33
C PRO A 304 27.45 -25.47 5.15
N PRO A 305 28.72 -25.76 4.84
CA PRO A 305 29.05 -26.61 3.70
C PRO A 305 28.74 -28.08 4.06
N ILE A 306 27.86 -28.72 3.30
CA ILE A 306 27.65 -30.16 3.41
C ILE A 306 28.20 -30.85 2.16
N SER A 307 29.28 -31.57 2.44
CA SER A 307 29.87 -32.76 1.83
C SER A 307 29.04 -33.53 0.80
N ARG A 308 29.75 -33.98 -0.25
CA ARG A 308 29.36 -34.95 -1.28
C ARG A 308 28.75 -36.23 -0.71
N ARG A 309 27.64 -36.67 -1.29
CA ARG A 309 27.40 -38.11 -1.55
C ARG A 309 26.49 -38.32 -2.76
N MET A 310 26.98 -39.17 -3.67
CA MET A 310 26.29 -39.69 -4.85
C MET A 310 25.06 -40.50 -4.46
N SER A 311 24.01 -40.44 -5.28
CA SER A 311 23.17 -41.60 -5.61
C SER A 311 22.46 -41.37 -6.95
N ARG A 312 22.63 -42.35 -7.84
CA ARG A 312 22.07 -42.46 -9.19
C ARG A 312 20.57 -42.79 -9.15
N ILE A 313 19.77 -42.21 -10.03
CA ILE A 313 18.57 -42.86 -10.62
C ILE A 313 18.49 -42.49 -12.11
N LEU A 314 18.00 -43.44 -12.89
CA LEU A 314 18.21 -43.76 -14.30
C LEU A 314 17.51 -42.84 -15.33
N LEU A 315 18.12 -42.72 -16.52
CA LEU A 315 17.53 -42.23 -17.76
C LEU A 315 17.56 -43.32 -18.84
N PHE A 316 16.50 -43.39 -19.63
CA PHE A 316 16.41 -43.98 -20.98
C PHE A 316 15.41 -43.12 -21.82
N PRO A 317 15.43 -43.17 -23.17
CA PRO A 317 15.56 -41.97 -24.01
C PRO A 317 14.39 -41.86 -25.02
N PRO A 318 14.39 -40.85 -25.91
CA PRO A 318 13.70 -40.95 -27.18
C PRO A 318 14.67 -41.19 -28.35
N LEU A 319 14.27 -42.11 -29.24
CA LEU A 319 14.85 -42.39 -30.55
C LEU A 319 14.21 -41.46 -31.61
N LEU A 320 15.07 -40.92 -32.49
CA LEU A 320 15.02 -40.85 -33.98
C LEU A 320 13.69 -40.50 -34.68
N ALA A 321 13.62 -39.82 -35.81
CA ALA A 321 14.50 -39.18 -36.79
C ALA A 321 13.53 -38.41 -37.74
N SER A 322 13.89 -37.37 -38.49
CA SER A 322 14.61 -37.41 -39.78
C SER A 322 14.78 -35.94 -40.25
N ALA A 323 15.99 -35.42 -40.49
CA ALA A 323 16.83 -35.60 -41.68
C ALA A 323 16.23 -35.00 -42.98
N ILE A 324 16.63 -33.76 -43.29
CA ILE A 324 16.88 -33.26 -44.66
C ILE A 324 18.10 -32.32 -44.58
N GLU A 325 19.12 -32.62 -45.38
CA GLU A 325 20.33 -31.84 -45.70
C GLU A 325 20.59 -32.05 -47.22
N PRO A 326 21.54 -31.35 -47.89
CA PRO A 326 22.05 -29.99 -47.69
C PRO A 326 22.25 -29.22 -49.03
N SER A 327 22.65 -27.95 -48.95
CA SER A 327 23.56 -27.37 -49.96
C SER A 327 24.40 -26.23 -49.35
N ALA A 328 25.71 -26.31 -49.57
CA ALA A 328 26.77 -25.51 -48.96
C ALA A 328 26.98 -24.12 -49.60
N SER A 329 27.53 -23.17 -48.83
CA SER A 329 28.81 -22.52 -49.17
C SER A 329 29.41 -21.68 -48.01
N THR A 330 30.69 -21.97 -47.74
CA THR A 330 31.82 -21.07 -47.44
C THR A 330 31.75 -19.96 -46.36
N ALA A 331 32.62 -20.16 -45.36
CA ALA A 331 33.78 -19.32 -45.01
C ALA A 331 33.78 -18.49 -43.70
N THR A 332 34.79 -18.85 -42.89
CA THR A 332 35.72 -18.04 -42.06
C THR A 332 35.30 -17.42 -40.73
N ASP A 333 36.04 -17.87 -39.70
CA ASP A 333 36.64 -17.16 -38.56
C ASP A 333 35.76 -16.46 -37.51
N SER A 334 35.78 -16.99 -36.28
CA SER A 334 36.51 -16.35 -35.16
C SER A 334 36.34 -17.07 -33.82
N ASN A 335 37.39 -16.94 -33.01
CA ASN A 335 37.65 -17.49 -31.69
C ASN A 335 36.60 -17.18 -30.61
N GLY A 336 36.56 -18.03 -29.57
CA GLY A 336 36.33 -17.56 -28.20
C GLY A 336 35.33 -18.37 -27.38
N GLN A 337 35.85 -19.18 -26.46
CA GLN A 337 35.11 -20.01 -25.50
C GLN A 337 34.22 -19.19 -24.55
N SER A 338 33.01 -19.73 -24.35
CA SER A 338 32.02 -19.50 -23.27
C SER A 338 32.39 -20.31 -22.00
N PRO A 339 31.78 -20.13 -20.78
CA PRO A 339 30.34 -19.87 -20.62
C PRO A 339 29.89 -18.93 -19.50
N GLY A 340 28.78 -18.26 -19.80
CA GLY A 340 27.91 -17.60 -18.83
C GLY A 340 27.13 -18.59 -17.97
N ALA A 341 26.98 -18.25 -16.70
CA ALA A 341 26.13 -18.94 -15.76
C ALA A 341 24.65 -18.66 -16.11
N CYS A 342 23.91 -19.72 -16.43
CA CYS A 342 22.47 -19.68 -16.59
C CYS A 342 21.82 -19.74 -15.20
N PHE A 343 21.29 -18.63 -14.72
CA PHE A 343 20.41 -18.60 -13.54
C PHE A 343 18.99 -18.95 -14.00
N GLU A 344 18.56 -20.19 -13.77
CA GLU A 344 17.15 -20.56 -13.81
C GLU A 344 16.46 -20.00 -12.56
N ALA A 345 15.85 -18.83 -12.69
CA ALA A 345 14.91 -18.34 -11.71
C ALA A 345 13.60 -19.13 -11.85
N SER A 346 13.25 -19.88 -10.82
CA SER A 346 11.93 -20.51 -10.67
C SER A 346 10.86 -19.41 -10.71
N ARG A 347 10.14 -19.32 -11.83
CA ARG A 347 8.99 -18.43 -11.98
C ARG A 347 7.83 -18.96 -11.15
N GLY A 348 7.77 -18.57 -9.88
CA GLY A 348 6.50 -18.56 -9.16
C GLY A 348 5.58 -17.60 -9.88
N HIS A 349 4.50 -18.11 -10.47
CA HIS A 349 3.48 -17.29 -11.12
C HIS A 349 2.67 -16.56 -10.05
N TYR A 350 3.16 -15.39 -9.64
CA TYR A 350 2.36 -14.43 -8.89
C TYR A 350 1.52 -13.64 -9.89
N TYR A 351 0.21 -13.86 -9.88
CA TYR A 351 -0.74 -13.16 -10.73
C TYR A 351 -1.05 -11.79 -10.12
N MET A 352 -0.85 -10.72 -10.88
CA MET A 352 -1.20 -9.37 -10.45
C MET A 352 -2.67 -9.09 -10.79
N ARG A 353 -3.37 -8.51 -9.82
CA ARG A 353 -4.79 -8.23 -9.88
C ARG A 353 -4.95 -6.72 -9.74
N ILE A 354 -5.58 -6.07 -10.71
CA ILE A 354 -5.90 -4.65 -10.55
C ILE A 354 -7.37 -4.51 -10.30
N THR A 355 -7.68 -4.05 -9.12
CA THR A 355 -9.05 -3.90 -8.69
C THR A 355 -9.43 -2.45 -8.87
N PHE A 356 -10.35 -2.22 -9.82
CA PHE A 356 -11.11 -0.99 -9.88
C PHE A 356 -12.31 -1.19 -8.99
N LEU A 357 -12.57 -0.22 -8.13
CA LEU A 357 -13.70 -0.29 -7.23
C LEU A 357 -14.97 -0.05 -8.04
N PHE A 358 -15.69 -1.15 -8.24
CA PHE A 358 -17.11 -1.19 -8.54
C PHE A 358 -17.77 -1.66 -7.24
#